data_AF-A0A1J3ILL8-F1
#
_entry.id   AF-A0A1J3ILL8-F1
#
_cell.length_a   1.000
_cell.length_b   1.000
_cell.length_c   1.000
_cell.angle_alpha   90.00
_cell.angle_beta   90.00
_cell.angle_gamma   90.00
#
_symmetry.space_group_name_H-M   'P 1'
#
loop_
_entity.id
_entity.type
_entity.pdbx_description
1 polymer ?
#
loop_
_entity_poly.entity_id
_entity_poly.type
_entity_poly.pdbx_seq_one_letter_code
_entity_poly.pdbx_strand_id
1 'polypeptide(L)' 'KPSDEEWIQLETFCRLAGCIYKVAKELFEEGYATSNVYFHLLAELEGMFNRELASADSDHLRGKAKRMLKMFDKYWK' A
#
# COMPACT_ATOMS: atom_id res chain seq x y z
N LYS A 1 13.51 16.46 -19.04
CA LYS A 1 12.20 16.60 -18.34
C LYS A 1 11.64 15.18 -18.25
N PRO A 2 11.10 14.74 -17.10
CA PRO A 2 10.57 13.38 -17.00
C PRO A 2 9.43 13.19 -18.03
N SER A 3 9.29 11.97 -18.54
CA SER A 3 8.20 11.60 -19.45
C SER A 3 6.87 11.54 -18.71
N ASP A 4 5.76 11.57 -19.45
CA ASP A 4 4.42 11.43 -18.88
C ASP A 4 4.27 10.09 -18.14
N GLU A 5 4.90 9.03 -18.65
CA GLU A 5 4.92 7.71 -18.03
C GLU A 5 5.72 7.71 -16.71
N GLU A 6 6.86 8.38 -16.67
CA GLU A 6 7.66 8.55 -15.44
C GLU A 6 6.89 9.35 -14.38
N TRP A 7 6.11 10.36 -14.77
CA TRP A 7 5.24 11.11 -13.87
C TRP A 7 4.11 10.26 -13.29
N ILE A 8 3.44 9.46 -14.11
CA ILE A 8 2.37 8.54 -13.67
C ILE A 8 2.92 7.51 -12.67
N GLN A 9 4.12 6.97 -12.93
CA GLN A 9 4.76 6.03 -12.02
C GLN A 9 5.10 6.68 -10.67
N LEU A 10 5.61 7.92 -10.69
CA LEU A 10 5.93 8.67 -9.48
C LEU A 10 4.66 8.99 -8.66
N GLU A 11 3.58 9.42 -9.30
CA GLU A 11 2.31 9.70 -8.65
C GLU A 11 1.73 8.43 -7.98
N THR A 12 1.76 7.31 -8.70
CA THR A 12 1.33 6.01 -8.18
C THR A 12 2.17 5.58 -6.97
N PHE A 13 3.49 5.75 -7.05
CA PHE A 13 4.39 5.46 -5.94
C PHE A 13 4.12 6.35 -4.72
N CYS A 14 3.97 7.67 -4.91
CA CYS A 14 3.65 8.60 -3.83
C CYS A 14 2.32 8.26 -3.14
N ARG A 15 1.30 7.86 -3.90
CA ARG A 15 0.01 7.41 -3.35
C ARG A 15 0.17 6.17 -2.48
N LEU A 16 0.89 5.15 -2.96
CA LEU A 16 1.19 3.94 -2.20
C LEU A 16 1.99 4.24 -0.93
N ALA A 17 3.05 5.04 -1.04
CA ALA A 17 3.91 5.41 0.08
C ALA A 17 3.15 6.19 1.15
N GLY A 18 2.29 7.14 0.75
CA GLY A 18 1.44 7.91 1.66
C GLY A 18 0.49 7.02 2.47
N CYS A 19 -0.11 6.01 1.85
CA CYS A 19 -0.99 5.08 2.54
C CYS A 19 -0.24 4.11 3.47
N ILE A 20 0.92 3.60 3.04
CA ILE A 20 1.81 2.82 3.93
C ILE A 20 2.22 3.65 5.14
N TYR A 21 2.57 4.92 4.93
CA TYR A 21 2.93 5.83 6.01
C TYR A 21 1.78 6.07 6.97
N LYS A 22 0.56 6.33 6.47
CA LYS A 22 -0.64 6.49 7.31
C LYS A 22 -0.83 5.27 8.21
N VAL A 23 -0.76 4.06 7.65
CA VAL A 23 -0.90 2.82 8.42
C VAL A 23 0.25 2.70 9.44
N ALA A 24 1.50 2.87 9.01
CA ALA A 24 2.64 2.75 9.91
C ALA A 24 2.59 3.76 11.08
N LYS A 25 2.18 5.01 10.82
CA LYS A 25 2.02 6.05 11.83
C LYS A 25 0.98 5.66 12.88
N GLU A 26 -0.20 5.23 12.44
CA GLU A 26 -1.28 4.77 13.32
C GLU A 26 -0.87 3.54 14.14
N LEU A 27 -0.08 2.63 13.54
CA LEU A 27 0.37 1.40 14.19
C LEU A 27 1.49 1.60 15.20
N PHE A 28 2.46 2.46 14.88
CA PHE A 28 3.75 2.49 15.59
C PHE A 28 4.00 3.81 16.32
N GLU A 29 3.37 4.92 15.91
CA GLU A 29 3.56 6.23 16.55
C GLU A 29 2.38 6.65 17.43
N GLU A 30 1.14 6.33 17.07
CA GLU A 30 -0.04 6.84 17.82
C GLU A 30 -0.41 6.03 19.07
N GLY A 31 0.38 5.00 19.41
CA GLY A 31 0.45 4.38 20.73
C GLY A 31 -0.73 3.51 21.17
N TYR A 32 -1.95 3.74 20.67
CA TYR A 32 -3.15 3.02 21.11
C TYR A 32 -4.23 2.92 20.01
N ALA A 33 -3.88 2.45 18.81
CA ALA A 33 -4.91 2.00 17.89
C ALA A 33 -5.66 0.82 18.52
N THR A 34 -6.91 1.04 18.94
CA THR A 34 -7.79 -0.05 19.37
C THR A 34 -7.90 -1.07 18.24
N SER A 35 -8.08 -2.36 18.54
CA SER A 35 -7.97 -3.44 17.53
C SER A 35 -8.86 -3.22 16.30
N ASN A 36 -10.03 -2.61 16.48
CA ASN A 36 -10.92 -2.19 15.39
C ASN A 36 -10.29 -1.17 14.42
N VAL A 37 -9.52 -0.19 14.92
CA VAL A 37 -8.79 0.78 14.08
C VAL A 37 -7.66 0.08 13.35
N TYR A 38 -6.90 -0.75 14.07
CA TYR A 38 -5.82 -1.57 13.51
C TYR A 38 -6.32 -2.39 12.31
N PHE A 39 -7.36 -3.21 12.52
CA PHE A 39 -7.84 -4.13 11.49
C PHE A 39 -8.48 -3.40 10.31
N HIS A 40 -9.14 -2.26 10.56
CA HIS A 40 -9.71 -1.43 9.50
C HIS A 40 -8.63 -0.84 8.58
N LEU A 41 -7.60 -0.23 9.15
CA LEU A 41 -6.49 0.36 8.39
C LEU A 41 -5.70 -0.69 7.61
N LEU A 42 -5.53 -1.86 8.20
CA LEU A 42 -4.85 -2.96 7.54
C LEU A 42 -5.67 -3.51 6.36
N ALA A 43 -6.99 -3.61 6.49
CA ALA A 43 -7.88 -3.98 5.39
C ALA A 43 -7.90 -2.92 4.27
N GLU A 44 -7.87 -1.62 4.60
CA GLU A 44 -7.69 -0.55 3.60
C GLU A 44 -6.39 -0.76 2.80
N LEU A 45 -5.29 -1.05 3.48
CA LEU A 45 -3.99 -1.27 2.84
C LEU A 45 -3.99 -2.50 1.91
N GLU A 46 -4.60 -3.62 2.33
CA GLU A 46 -4.78 -4.80 1.47
C GLU A 46 -5.63 -4.46 0.24
N GLY A 47 -6.73 -3.74 0.42
CA GLY A 47 -7.60 -3.29 -0.67
C GLY A 47 -6.87 -2.41 -1.69
N MET A 48 -6.00 -1.53 -1.23
CA MET A 48 -5.18 -0.69 -2.11
C MET A 48 -4.17 -1.48 -2.93
N PHE A 49 -3.46 -2.43 -2.32
CA PHE A 49 -2.54 -3.28 -3.08
C PHE A 49 -3.28 -4.11 -4.14
N ASN A 50 -4.47 -4.62 -3.82
CA ASN A 50 -5.31 -5.32 -4.79
C ASN A 50 -5.75 -4.41 -5.94
N ARG A 51 -6.14 -3.17 -5.65
CA ARG A 51 -6.46 -2.18 -6.70
C ARG A 51 -5.25 -1.92 -7.60
N GLU A 52 -4.08 -1.65 -7.03
CA GLU A 52 -2.89 -1.45 -7.87
C GLU A 52 -2.46 -2.68 -8.64
N LEU A 53 -2.68 -3.88 -8.10
CA LEU A 53 -2.44 -5.10 -8.87
C LEU A 53 -3.32 -5.17 -10.13
N ALA A 54 -4.54 -4.66 -10.03
CA ALA A 54 -5.54 -4.65 -11.09
C ALA A 54 -5.37 -3.47 -12.07
N SER A 55 -4.89 -2.31 -11.61
CA SER A 55 -4.75 -1.09 -12.42
C SER A 55 -3.33 -0.76 -12.89
N ALA A 56 -2.29 -1.44 -12.39
CA ALA A 56 -0.93 -1.09 -12.77
C ALA A 56 -0.58 -1.53 -14.19
N ASP A 57 -0.33 -0.54 -15.06
CA ASP A 57 0.39 -0.72 -16.32
C ASP A 57 1.90 -1.01 -16.08
N SER A 58 2.43 -0.56 -14.93
CA SER A 58 3.81 -0.76 -14.51
C SER A 58 4.05 -2.12 -13.86
N ASP A 59 4.82 -2.98 -14.53
CA ASP A 59 5.25 -4.29 -14.01
C ASP A 59 6.03 -4.19 -12.70
N HIS A 60 6.75 -3.09 -12.47
CA HIS A 60 7.53 -2.88 -11.26
C HIS A 60 6.62 -2.72 -10.03
N LEU A 61 5.60 -1.85 -10.14
CA LEU A 61 4.65 -1.59 -9.06
C LEU A 61 3.76 -2.82 -8.82
N ARG A 62 3.31 -3.49 -9.89
CA ARG A 62 2.60 -4.77 -9.83
C ARG A 62 3.38 -5.81 -9.02
N GLY A 63 4.68 -5.95 -9.27
CA GLY A 63 5.56 -6.87 -8.55
C GLY A 63 5.75 -6.52 -7.08
N LYS A 64 5.77 -5.23 -6.72
CA LYS A 64 5.83 -4.76 -5.32
C LYS A 64 4.51 -5.03 -4.59
N ALA A 65 3.37 -4.67 -5.18
CA ALA A 65 2.05 -4.95 -4.62
C ALA A 65 1.84 -6.45 -4.38
N LYS A 66 2.23 -7.31 -5.35
CA LYS A 66 2.16 -8.77 -5.20
C LYS A 66 2.96 -9.31 -4.01
N ARG A 67 4.15 -8.75 -3.77
CA ARG A 67 4.98 -9.13 -2.61
C ARG A 67 4.35 -8.70 -1.30
N MET A 68 3.77 -7.50 -1.24
CA MET A 68 3.08 -7.02 -0.04
C MET A 68 1.86 -7.88 0.28
N LEU A 69 1.05 -8.24 -0.73
CA LEU A 69 -0.09 -9.15 -0.54
C LEU A 69 0.35 -10.54 -0.03
N LYS A 70 1.48 -11.08 -0.53
CA LYS A 70 2.05 -12.33 0.02
C LYS A 70 2.46 -12.21 1.49
N MET A 71 2.93 -11.04 1.93
CA MET A 71 3.26 -10.81 3.34
C MET A 71 2.00 -10.77 4.20
N PHE A 72 0.93 -10.15 3.70
CA PHE A 72 -0.40 -10.20 4.31
C PHE A 72 -0.88 -11.64 4.50
N ASP A 73 -0.86 -12.45 3.44
CA ASP A 73 -1.29 -13.85 3.51
C ASP A 73 -0.44 -14.69 4.48
N LYS A 74 0.84 -14.35 4.67
CA LYS A 74 1.75 -15.12 5.52
C LYS A 74 1.59 -14.79 7.01
N TYR A 75 1.37 -13.53 7.34
CA TYR A 75 1.43 -13.05 8.72
C TYR A 75 0.07 -12.65 9.29
N TRP A 76 -0.94 -12.49 8.44
CA TRP A 76 -2.21 -11.89 8.82
C TRP A 76 -3.47 -12.70 8.48
N LYS A 77 -3.37 -13.68 7.58
CA LYS A 77 -4.39 -14.71 7.36
C LYS A 77 -4.00 -16.00 8.07
#